data_AF-A0A4U1JM73-F1
#
_entry.id   AF-A0A4U1JM73-F1
#
_cell.length_a   1.000
_cell.length_b   1.000
_cell.length_c   1.000
_cell.angle_alpha   90.00
_cell.angle_beta   90.00
_cell.angle_gamma   90.00
#
_symmetry.space_group_name_H-M   'P 1'
#
loop_
_entity.id
_entity.type
_entity.pdbx_description
1 polymer ?
#
loop_
_entity_poly.entity_id
_entity_poly.type
_entity_poly.pdbx_seq_one_letter_code
_entity_poly.pdbx_strand_id
1 'polypeptide(L)'
;MTATLIVKSSYPRKGFTAITQLGLKALHLAFTHAAALSPRLPQDLVEELKSDIESFGDVVPGAKQARSESVAATSEQFAALADGYERARQVRAALRRVKASADVQRAYGVGRKMRKDSVSDVKAAIQQILDRAKDKPAEAKSLGIVQKDLDGLALALAAITDADTKQDQSRASAPLTTQERNRIGNRILAAVARIEGAGRLEFANDETKRASFEALGAGPRGKRNAGAASTTEGVSG
;
A
#
# COMPACT_ATOMS: atom_id res chain seq x y z
N MET A 1 29.62 25.91 -0.01
CA MET A 1 29.26 24.50 0.23
C MET A 1 27.80 24.45 0.66
N THR A 2 26.90 24.03 -0.22
CA THR A 2 25.46 23.92 0.05
C THR A 2 25.23 22.76 1.02
N ALA A 3 24.65 23.02 2.19
CA ALA A 3 24.33 21.97 3.16
C ALA A 3 23.20 21.09 2.61
N THR A 4 23.56 19.91 2.12
CA THR A 4 22.59 18.91 1.65
C THR A 4 21.72 18.46 2.83
N LEU A 5 20.42 18.53 2.64
CA LEU A 5 19.42 18.26 3.66
C LEU A 5 19.30 16.73 3.81
N ILE A 6 19.68 16.16 4.98
CA ILE A 6 19.53 14.72 5.22
C ILE A 6 18.05 14.41 5.44
N VAL A 7 17.39 13.87 4.41
CA VAL A 7 15.97 13.54 4.43
C VAL A 7 15.78 12.09 4.85
N LYS A 8 15.00 11.87 5.90
CA LYS A 8 14.63 10.52 6.34
C LYS A 8 13.56 9.93 5.43
N SER A 9 13.57 8.62 5.23
CA SER A 9 12.50 7.87 4.54
C SER A 9 11.38 7.39 5.48
N SER A 10 11.52 7.67 6.78
CA SER A 10 10.52 7.36 7.80
C SER A 10 9.22 8.13 7.60
N TYR A 11 8.11 7.62 8.15
CA TYR A 11 6.83 8.32 8.11
C TYR A 11 6.94 9.77 8.63
N PRO A 12 6.40 10.76 7.91
CA PRO A 12 6.45 12.16 8.35
C PRO A 12 5.72 12.40 9.68
N ARG A 13 6.21 13.36 10.47
CA ARG A 13 5.61 13.70 11.78
C ARG A 13 4.25 14.40 11.71
N LYS A 14 3.76 14.74 10.51
CA LYS A 14 2.47 15.40 10.27
C LYS A 14 1.68 14.60 9.22
N GLY A 15 0.35 14.70 9.28
CA GLY A 15 -0.51 14.11 8.23
C GLY A 15 -0.30 14.79 6.88
N PHE A 16 -0.46 14.03 5.78
CA PHE A 16 -0.11 14.50 4.44
C PHE A 16 -0.83 15.78 4.01
N THR A 17 -2.13 15.93 4.30
CA THR A 17 -2.86 17.18 4.05
C THR A 17 -2.25 18.38 4.78
N ALA A 18 -1.80 18.20 6.03
CA ALA A 18 -1.15 19.24 6.80
C ALA A 18 0.24 19.59 6.23
N ILE A 19 0.97 18.61 5.68
CA ILE A 19 2.25 18.84 5.00
C ILE A 19 2.05 19.70 3.76
N THR A 20 1.08 19.37 2.90
CA THR A 20 0.77 20.16 1.70
C THR A 20 0.37 21.59 2.06
N GLN A 21 -0.52 21.77 3.05
CA GLN A 21 -0.95 23.10 3.50
C GLN A 21 0.21 23.92 4.07
N LEU A 22 1.11 23.32 4.85
CA LEU A 22 2.30 24.00 5.37
C LEU A 22 3.28 24.35 4.25
N GLY A 23 3.49 23.45 3.30
CA GLY A 23 4.31 23.69 2.11
C GLY A 23 3.80 24.89 1.31
N LEU A 24 2.50 24.93 1.00
CA LEU A 24 1.88 26.04 0.27
C LEU A 24 1.98 27.37 1.03
N LYS A 25 1.78 27.36 2.36
CA LYS A 25 1.95 28.57 3.19
C LYS A 25 3.41 29.06 3.21
N ALA A 26 4.37 28.14 3.34
CA ALA A 26 5.79 28.49 3.32
C ALA A 26 6.21 29.01 1.94
N LEU A 27 5.74 28.39 0.86
CA LEU A 27 5.99 28.84 -0.51
C LEU A 27 5.44 30.24 -0.75
N HIS A 28 4.22 30.52 -0.29
CA HIS A 28 3.63 31.85 -0.37
C HIS A 28 4.48 32.89 0.39
N LEU A 29 4.88 32.60 1.63
CA LEU A 29 5.73 33.50 2.41
C LEU A 29 7.11 33.73 1.78
N ALA A 30 7.69 32.69 1.17
CA ALA A 30 8.97 32.79 0.45
C ALA A 30 8.86 33.70 -0.78
N PHE A 31 7.77 33.62 -1.55
CA PHE A 31 7.54 34.52 -2.68
C PHE A 31 7.23 35.95 -2.24
N THR A 32 6.34 36.12 -1.25
CA THR A 32 5.95 37.45 -0.75
C THR A 32 7.13 38.23 -0.19
N HIS A 33 8.11 37.55 0.40
CA HIS A 33 9.31 38.15 0.99
C HIS A 33 10.60 37.77 0.26
N ALA A 34 10.52 37.47 -1.04
CA ALA A 34 11.65 36.97 -1.82
C ALA A 34 12.90 37.85 -1.70
N ALA A 35 12.78 39.17 -1.89
CA ALA A 35 13.91 40.09 -1.82
C ALA A 35 14.68 40.02 -0.47
N ALA A 36 13.98 39.77 0.63
CA ALA A 36 14.57 39.70 1.97
C ALA A 36 15.06 38.28 2.32
N LEU A 37 14.43 37.24 1.77
CA LEU A 37 14.74 35.85 2.11
C LEU A 37 15.72 35.18 1.16
N SER A 38 15.76 35.56 -0.12
CA SER A 38 16.64 34.97 -1.14
C SER A 38 18.12 34.91 -0.72
N PRO A 39 18.71 35.91 -0.05
CA PRO A 39 20.11 35.81 0.41
C PRO A 39 20.33 34.79 1.54
N ARG A 40 19.27 34.41 2.25
CA ARG A 40 19.33 33.51 3.42
C ARG A 40 18.92 32.08 3.09
N LEU A 41 18.25 31.88 1.97
CA LEU A 41 17.81 30.57 1.52
C LEU A 41 18.86 29.96 0.58
N PRO A 42 19.05 28.63 0.63
CA PRO A 42 19.81 27.94 -0.40
C PRO A 42 19.22 28.22 -1.79
N GLN A 43 20.11 28.32 -2.78
CA GLN A 43 19.72 28.38 -4.17
C GLN A 43 18.79 27.20 -4.49
N ASP A 44 17.77 27.47 -5.31
CA ASP A 44 16.77 26.50 -5.79
C ASP A 44 15.79 25.94 -4.74
N LEU A 45 15.93 26.23 -3.44
CA LEU A 45 15.05 25.68 -2.40
C LEU A 45 13.56 25.94 -2.66
N VAL A 46 13.22 27.13 -3.17
CA VAL A 46 11.83 27.53 -3.46
C VAL A 46 11.26 26.76 -4.64
N GLU A 47 12.05 26.56 -5.70
CA GLU A 47 11.65 25.78 -6.88
C GLU A 47 11.57 24.28 -6.55
N GLU A 48 12.52 23.75 -5.78
CA GLU A 48 12.47 22.38 -5.27
C GLU A 48 11.25 22.15 -4.39
N LEU A 49 10.90 23.08 -3.49
CA LEU A 49 9.71 22.99 -2.66
C LEU A 49 8.44 22.98 -3.51
N LYS A 50 8.35 23.81 -4.54
CA LYS A 50 7.22 23.83 -5.47
C LYS A 50 7.06 22.48 -6.19
N SER A 51 8.16 21.96 -6.77
CA SER A 51 8.18 20.66 -7.44
C SER A 51 7.82 19.50 -6.48
N ASP A 52 8.32 19.54 -5.24
CA ASP A 52 8.01 18.56 -4.22
C ASP A 52 6.51 18.62 -3.83
N ILE A 53 5.90 19.81 -3.72
CA ILE A 53 4.46 19.96 -3.41
C ILE A 53 3.59 19.42 -4.55
N GLU A 54 3.92 19.72 -5.79
CA GLU A 54 3.23 19.20 -6.99
C GLU A 54 3.31 17.67 -7.01
N SER A 55 4.53 17.12 -6.90
CA SER A 55 4.76 15.66 -6.86
C SER A 55 4.03 14.99 -5.69
N PHE A 56 3.99 15.63 -4.52
CA PHE A 56 3.29 15.12 -3.35
C PHE A 56 1.76 15.12 -3.53
N GLY A 57 1.25 16.09 -4.29
CA GLY A 57 -0.15 16.17 -4.71
C GLY A 57 -0.58 14.99 -5.58
N ASP A 58 0.32 14.44 -6.39
CA ASP A 58 0.07 13.26 -7.24
C ASP A 58 0.27 11.94 -6.48
N VAL A 59 1.31 11.86 -5.65
CA VAL A 59 1.72 10.63 -4.95
C VAL A 59 0.76 10.24 -3.82
N VAL A 60 0.10 11.20 -3.15
CA VAL A 60 -0.81 10.91 -2.02
C VAL A 60 -2.15 10.28 -2.48
N PRO A 61 -2.87 10.82 -3.48
CA PRO A 61 -3.99 10.14 -4.11
C PRO A 61 -3.58 8.80 -4.73
N GLY A 62 -2.46 8.75 -5.45
CA GLY A 62 -1.95 7.50 -6.05
C GLY A 62 -1.70 6.40 -5.01
N ALA A 63 -1.12 6.73 -3.85
CA ALA A 63 -0.91 5.75 -2.78
C ALA A 63 -2.21 5.31 -2.08
N LYS A 64 -3.22 6.18 -1.99
CA LYS A 64 -4.56 5.80 -1.49
C LYS A 64 -5.27 4.88 -2.47
N GLN A 65 -5.19 5.20 -3.76
CA GLN A 65 -5.74 4.38 -4.83
C GLN A 65 -5.07 3.01 -4.88
N ALA A 66 -3.73 2.94 -4.85
CA ALA A 66 -2.99 1.67 -4.81
C ALA A 66 -3.37 0.80 -3.58
N ARG A 67 -3.67 1.43 -2.43
CA ARG A 67 -4.18 0.70 -1.26
C ARG A 67 -5.58 0.14 -1.50
N SER A 68 -6.49 0.93 -2.07
CA SER A 68 -7.85 0.48 -2.42
C SER A 68 -7.81 -0.65 -3.46
N GLU A 69 -6.97 -0.52 -4.49
CA GLU A 69 -6.73 -1.53 -5.51
C GLU A 69 -6.15 -2.81 -4.90
N SER A 70 -5.22 -2.72 -3.94
CA SER A 70 -4.67 -3.88 -3.23
C SER A 70 -5.74 -4.62 -2.40
N VAL A 71 -6.65 -3.90 -1.76
CA VAL A 71 -7.78 -4.49 -1.02
C VAL A 71 -8.75 -5.16 -2.00
N ALA A 72 -9.10 -4.49 -3.11
CA ALA A 72 -9.96 -5.05 -4.15
C ALA A 72 -9.34 -6.32 -4.76
N ALA A 73 -8.07 -6.29 -5.15
CA ALA A 73 -7.35 -7.43 -5.71
C ALA A 73 -7.29 -8.63 -4.74
N THR A 74 -7.12 -8.36 -3.44
CA THR A 74 -7.15 -9.40 -2.41
C THR A 74 -8.55 -10.03 -2.31
N SER A 75 -9.61 -9.21 -2.36
CA SER A 75 -10.99 -9.70 -2.37
C SER A 75 -11.31 -10.52 -3.62
N GLU A 76 -10.87 -10.07 -4.80
CA GLU A 76 -11.02 -10.79 -6.07
C GLU A 76 -10.32 -12.16 -6.03
N GLN A 77 -9.11 -12.22 -5.48
CA GLN A 77 -8.37 -13.47 -5.31
C GLN A 77 -9.11 -14.46 -4.40
N PHE A 78 -9.66 -13.99 -3.27
CA PHE A 78 -10.45 -14.85 -2.39
C PHE A 78 -11.73 -15.37 -3.06
N ALA A 79 -12.42 -14.52 -3.83
CA ALA A 79 -13.61 -14.93 -4.56
C ALA A 79 -13.29 -15.98 -5.64
N ALA A 80 -12.21 -15.75 -6.41
CA ALA A 80 -11.75 -16.69 -7.43
C ALA A 80 -11.31 -18.04 -6.83
N LEU A 81 -10.61 -18.01 -5.68
CA LEU A 81 -10.22 -19.22 -4.96
C LEU A 81 -11.43 -20.00 -4.43
N ALA A 82 -12.42 -19.31 -3.88
CA ALA A 82 -13.63 -19.96 -3.38
C ALA A 82 -14.43 -20.64 -4.50
N ASP A 83 -14.60 -19.97 -5.64
CA ASP A 83 -15.29 -20.53 -6.82
C ASP A 83 -14.52 -21.73 -7.38
N GLY A 84 -13.20 -21.61 -7.58
CA GLY A 84 -12.36 -22.69 -8.06
C GLY A 84 -12.34 -23.90 -7.11
N TYR A 85 -12.27 -23.66 -5.80
CA TYR A 85 -12.32 -24.69 -4.77
C TYR A 85 -13.66 -25.45 -4.81
N GLU A 86 -14.79 -24.74 -4.84
CA GLU A 86 -16.10 -25.38 -4.84
C GLU A 86 -16.33 -26.19 -6.13
N ARG A 87 -15.92 -25.68 -7.30
CA ARG A 87 -16.01 -26.44 -8.56
C ARG A 87 -15.22 -27.74 -8.51
N ALA A 88 -13.94 -27.68 -8.12
CA ALA A 88 -13.10 -28.86 -8.00
C ALA A 88 -13.65 -29.85 -6.96
N ARG A 89 -14.21 -29.34 -5.86
CA ARG A 89 -14.86 -30.13 -4.82
C ARG A 89 -16.11 -30.84 -5.35
N GLN A 90 -16.97 -30.17 -6.11
CA GLN A 90 -18.18 -30.79 -6.68
C GLN A 90 -17.84 -31.89 -7.67
N VAL A 91 -16.83 -31.70 -8.54
CA VAL A 91 -16.36 -32.77 -9.43
C VAL A 91 -15.88 -33.98 -8.63
N ARG A 92 -15.03 -33.78 -7.62
CA ARG A 92 -14.56 -34.87 -6.76
C ARG A 92 -15.70 -35.56 -6.00
N ALA A 93 -16.72 -34.82 -5.57
CA ALA A 93 -17.89 -35.37 -4.90
C ALA A 93 -18.76 -36.21 -5.86
N ALA A 94 -18.95 -35.73 -7.10
CA ALA A 94 -19.67 -36.46 -8.15
C ALA A 94 -18.98 -37.80 -8.45
N LEU A 95 -17.65 -37.80 -8.61
CA LEU A 95 -16.85 -39.02 -8.86
C LEU A 95 -17.00 -40.08 -7.76
N ARG A 96 -17.08 -39.65 -6.49
CA ARG A 96 -17.35 -40.56 -5.37
C ARG A 96 -18.75 -41.15 -5.43
N ARG A 97 -19.75 -40.33 -5.78
CA ARG A 97 -21.16 -40.75 -5.85
C ARG A 97 -21.43 -41.72 -6.99
N VAL A 98 -20.81 -41.52 -8.16
CA VAL A 98 -20.92 -42.45 -9.30
C VAL A 98 -20.10 -43.73 -9.11
N LYS A 99 -19.40 -43.87 -7.98
CA LYS A 99 -18.57 -45.03 -7.62
C LYS A 99 -17.56 -45.38 -8.71
N ALA A 100 -16.93 -44.36 -9.30
CA ALA A 100 -15.81 -44.56 -10.23
C ALA A 100 -14.72 -45.43 -9.57
N SER A 101 -13.95 -46.18 -10.36
CA SER A 101 -12.87 -47.02 -9.81
C SER A 101 -11.86 -46.19 -9.02
N ALA A 102 -11.19 -46.79 -8.03
CA ALA A 102 -10.24 -46.08 -7.18
C ALA A 102 -9.13 -45.39 -7.98
N ASP A 103 -8.70 -46.00 -9.08
CA ASP A 103 -7.66 -45.44 -9.95
C ASP A 103 -8.16 -44.22 -10.73
N VAL A 104 -9.40 -44.26 -11.23
CA VAL A 104 -10.04 -43.10 -11.87
C VAL A 104 -10.23 -41.98 -10.86
N GLN A 105 -10.73 -42.30 -9.66
CA GLN A 105 -10.88 -41.32 -8.58
C GLN A 105 -9.55 -40.63 -8.25
N ARG A 106 -8.46 -41.39 -8.07
CA ARG A 106 -7.12 -40.83 -7.80
C ARG A 106 -6.60 -39.98 -8.95
N ALA A 107 -6.85 -40.39 -10.20
CA ALA A 107 -6.43 -39.64 -11.39
C ALA A 107 -7.07 -38.24 -11.43
N TYR A 108 -8.32 -38.09 -10.99
CA TYR A 108 -9.00 -36.80 -10.82
C TYR A 108 -8.70 -36.10 -9.47
N GLY A 109 -7.73 -36.60 -8.71
CA GLY A 109 -7.28 -35.98 -7.46
C GLY A 109 -8.17 -36.26 -6.24
N VAL A 110 -9.14 -37.19 -6.34
CA VAL A 110 -9.91 -37.63 -5.17
C VAL A 110 -8.97 -38.28 -4.16
N GLY A 111 -9.05 -37.85 -2.90
CA GLY A 111 -8.19 -38.31 -1.81
C GLY A 111 -6.96 -37.42 -1.55
N ARG A 112 -6.60 -36.52 -2.49
CA ARG A 112 -5.61 -35.48 -2.22
C ARG A 112 -6.23 -34.33 -1.44
N LYS A 113 -5.54 -33.87 -0.39
CA LYS A 113 -5.94 -32.69 0.39
C LYS A 113 -5.88 -31.46 -0.51
N MET A 114 -6.95 -30.65 -0.49
CA MET A 114 -7.04 -29.36 -1.16
C MET A 114 -7.48 -28.34 -0.12
N ARG A 115 -6.63 -27.35 0.17
CA ARG A 115 -6.97 -26.28 1.12
C ARG A 115 -7.63 -25.13 0.34
N LYS A 116 -8.80 -24.69 0.81
CA LYS A 116 -9.55 -23.60 0.18
C LYS A 116 -8.77 -22.27 0.12
N ASP A 117 -7.88 -22.04 1.09
CA ASP A 117 -7.12 -20.79 1.24
C ASP A 117 -5.74 -20.85 0.55
N SER A 118 -5.42 -21.93 -0.16
CA SER A 118 -4.12 -22.12 -0.82
C SER A 118 -4.24 -22.05 -2.33
N VAL A 119 -3.69 -20.99 -2.91
CA VAL A 119 -3.62 -20.79 -4.37
C VAL A 119 -3.00 -21.99 -5.08
N SER A 120 -1.85 -22.46 -4.61
CA SER A 120 -1.15 -23.61 -5.20
C SER A 120 -2.00 -24.89 -5.17
N ASP A 121 -2.64 -25.19 -4.04
CA ASP A 121 -3.41 -26.42 -3.88
C ASP A 121 -4.67 -26.42 -4.76
N VAL A 122 -5.37 -25.28 -4.86
CA VAL A 122 -6.56 -25.13 -5.70
C VAL A 122 -6.20 -25.18 -7.19
N LYS A 123 -5.16 -24.44 -7.62
CA LYS A 123 -4.69 -24.50 -9.02
C LYS A 123 -4.29 -25.91 -9.42
N ALA A 124 -3.50 -26.60 -8.60
CA ALA A 124 -3.07 -27.97 -8.88
C ALA A 124 -4.26 -28.94 -8.96
N ALA A 125 -5.26 -28.79 -8.09
CA ALA A 125 -6.45 -29.61 -8.12
C ALA A 125 -7.31 -29.40 -9.37
N ILE A 126 -7.50 -28.15 -9.80
CA ILE A 126 -8.24 -27.82 -11.03
C ILE A 126 -7.47 -28.33 -12.25
N GLN A 127 -6.17 -28.06 -12.34
CA GLN A 127 -5.32 -28.49 -13.45
C GLN A 127 -5.35 -30.02 -13.60
N GLN A 128 -5.25 -30.76 -12.49
CA GLN A 128 -5.31 -32.22 -12.51
C GLN A 128 -6.63 -32.75 -13.11
N ILE A 129 -7.76 -32.09 -12.84
CA ILE A 129 -9.06 -32.47 -13.42
C ILE A 129 -9.09 -32.16 -14.93
N LEU A 130 -8.62 -30.97 -15.32
CA LEU A 130 -8.58 -30.54 -16.72
C LEU A 130 -7.68 -31.45 -17.57
N ASP A 131 -6.47 -31.74 -17.08
CA ASP A 131 -5.51 -32.61 -17.75
C ASP A 131 -6.10 -34.00 -17.97
N ARG A 132 -6.71 -34.58 -16.91
CA ARG A 132 -7.31 -35.91 -17.03
C ARG A 132 -8.49 -35.92 -18.01
N ALA A 133 -9.35 -34.91 -17.97
CA ALA A 133 -10.49 -34.82 -18.88
C ALA A 133 -10.05 -34.62 -20.33
N LYS A 134 -8.95 -33.90 -20.56
CA LYS A 134 -8.34 -33.72 -21.88
C LYS A 134 -7.72 -35.00 -22.40
N ASP A 135 -6.99 -35.72 -21.56
CA ASP A 135 -6.33 -36.98 -21.93
C ASP A 135 -7.35 -38.11 -22.16
N LYS A 136 -8.48 -38.09 -21.44
CA LYS A 136 -9.51 -39.13 -21.50
C LYS A 136 -10.93 -38.54 -21.62
N PRO A 137 -11.29 -37.95 -22.76
CA PRO A 137 -12.58 -37.29 -22.94
C PRO A 137 -13.77 -38.24 -22.85
N ALA A 138 -13.63 -39.48 -23.32
CA ALA A 138 -14.66 -40.51 -23.19
C ALA A 138 -14.91 -40.91 -21.72
N GLU A 139 -13.85 -40.99 -20.92
CA GLU A 139 -13.94 -41.26 -19.47
C GLU A 139 -14.66 -40.11 -18.77
N ALA A 140 -14.25 -38.87 -19.01
CA ALA A 140 -14.90 -37.67 -18.46
C ALA A 140 -16.40 -37.64 -18.79
N LYS A 141 -16.76 -37.88 -20.06
CA LYS A 141 -18.16 -37.92 -20.52
C LYS A 141 -18.95 -39.02 -19.82
N SER A 142 -18.37 -40.22 -19.64
CA SER A 142 -19.03 -41.33 -18.93
C SER A 142 -19.28 -41.03 -17.45
N LEU A 143 -18.49 -40.13 -16.85
CA LEU A 143 -18.60 -39.71 -15.46
C LEU A 143 -19.55 -38.50 -15.28
N GLY A 144 -20.19 -38.05 -16.36
CA GLY A 144 -21.10 -36.90 -16.35
C GLY A 144 -20.39 -35.54 -16.32
N ILE A 145 -19.07 -35.50 -16.53
CA ILE A 145 -18.31 -34.26 -16.66
C ILE A 145 -18.50 -33.76 -18.09
N VAL A 146 -19.16 -32.63 -18.25
CA VAL A 146 -19.45 -32.05 -19.57
C VAL A 146 -18.53 -30.87 -19.87
N GLN A 147 -18.50 -30.45 -21.14
CA GLN A 147 -17.66 -29.34 -21.59
C GLN A 147 -17.89 -28.05 -20.76
N LYS A 148 -19.14 -27.76 -20.41
CA LYS A 148 -19.50 -26.62 -19.54
C LYS A 148 -18.76 -26.65 -18.19
N ASP A 149 -18.54 -27.83 -17.61
CA ASP A 149 -17.84 -27.95 -16.33
C ASP A 149 -16.34 -27.68 -16.52
N LEU A 150 -15.76 -28.20 -17.61
CA LEU A 150 -14.36 -27.98 -17.99
C LEU A 150 -14.11 -26.50 -18.29
N ASP A 151 -15.01 -25.84 -19.01
CA ASP A 151 -14.94 -24.40 -19.29
C ASP A 151 -15.01 -23.59 -17.99
N GLY A 152 -15.90 -23.97 -17.07
CA GLY A 152 -16.00 -23.34 -15.75
C GLY A 152 -14.74 -23.50 -14.90
N LEU A 153 -14.11 -24.67 -14.94
CA LEU A 153 -12.83 -24.94 -14.28
C LEU A 153 -11.68 -24.16 -14.92
N ALA A 154 -11.62 -24.09 -16.24
CA ALA A 154 -10.61 -23.32 -16.97
C ALA A 154 -10.74 -21.83 -16.69
N LEU A 155 -11.97 -21.29 -16.67
CA LEU A 155 -12.24 -19.90 -16.29
C LEU A 155 -11.81 -19.60 -14.86
N ALA A 156 -12.12 -20.50 -13.90
CA ALA A 156 -11.68 -20.33 -12.52
C ALA A 156 -10.16 -20.37 -12.38
N LEU A 157 -9.48 -21.27 -13.10
CA LEU A 157 -8.02 -21.36 -13.12
C LEU A 157 -7.36 -20.10 -13.68
N ALA A 158 -7.90 -19.57 -14.78
CA ALA A 158 -7.44 -18.31 -15.37
C ALA A 158 -7.63 -17.15 -14.37
N ALA A 159 -8.83 -17.01 -13.79
CA ALA A 159 -9.12 -15.97 -12.81
C ALA A 159 -8.19 -16.02 -11.58
N ILE A 160 -7.91 -17.21 -11.05
CA ILE A 160 -6.96 -17.38 -9.93
C ILE A 160 -5.54 -16.97 -10.36
N THR A 161 -5.12 -17.33 -11.58
CA THR A 161 -3.78 -16.98 -12.11
C THR A 161 -3.63 -15.48 -12.32
N ASP A 162 -4.64 -14.83 -12.87
CA ASP A 162 -4.64 -13.39 -13.11
C ASP A 162 -4.61 -12.62 -11.78
N ALA A 163 -5.40 -13.05 -10.79
CA ALA A 163 -5.42 -12.44 -9.46
C ALA A 163 -4.08 -12.57 -8.74
N ASP A 164 -3.44 -13.75 -8.82
CA ASP A 164 -2.11 -14.02 -8.24
C ASP A 164 -1.04 -13.11 -8.87
N THR A 165 -1.04 -13.02 -10.21
CA THR A 165 -0.12 -12.15 -10.96
C THR A 165 -0.28 -10.68 -10.60
N LYS A 166 -1.52 -10.19 -10.52
CA LYS A 166 -1.83 -8.80 -10.11
C LYS A 166 -1.36 -8.52 -8.68
N GLN A 167 -1.54 -9.48 -7.76
CA GLN A 167 -1.10 -9.32 -6.37
C GLN A 167 0.42 -9.25 -6.27
N ASP A 168 1.15 -10.08 -7.02
CA ASP A 168 2.61 -10.06 -7.03
C ASP A 168 3.18 -8.78 -7.66
N GLN A 169 2.58 -8.28 -8.75
CA GLN A 169 2.92 -6.97 -9.32
C GLN A 169 2.69 -5.83 -8.33
N SER A 170 1.58 -5.88 -7.59
CA SER A 170 1.25 -4.88 -6.55
C SER A 170 2.22 -4.93 -5.37
N ARG A 171 2.67 -6.12 -4.96
CA ARG A 171 3.69 -6.29 -3.91
C ARG A 171 5.04 -5.73 -4.33
N ALA A 172 5.41 -5.86 -5.60
CA ALA A 172 6.66 -5.33 -6.13
C ALA A 172 6.66 -3.78 -6.16
N SER A 173 5.50 -3.14 -6.38
CA SER A 173 5.40 -1.67 -6.50
C SER A 173 5.11 -0.95 -5.17
N ALA A 174 4.56 -1.64 -4.16
CA ALA A 174 4.15 -1.04 -2.88
C ALA A 174 5.29 -0.40 -2.03
N PRO A 175 6.52 -0.96 -1.96
CA PRO A 175 7.60 -0.35 -1.18
C PRO A 175 8.10 0.96 -1.78
N LEU A 176 8.16 1.02 -3.12
CA LEU A 176 8.66 2.18 -3.85
C LEU A 176 7.74 3.39 -3.70
N THR A 177 6.41 3.18 -3.71
CA THR A 177 5.43 4.27 -3.56
C THR A 177 5.35 4.79 -2.12
N THR A 178 5.54 3.94 -1.11
CA THR A 178 5.49 4.35 0.31
C THR A 178 6.75 5.11 0.73
N GLN A 179 7.92 4.62 0.33
CA GLN A 179 9.20 5.23 0.66
C GLN A 179 9.34 6.60 0.00
N GLU A 180 8.98 6.70 -1.29
CA GLU A 180 9.06 7.94 -2.05
C GLU A 180 8.10 8.99 -1.50
N ARG A 181 6.85 8.62 -1.22
CA ARG A 181 5.89 9.51 -0.55
C ARG A 181 6.44 10.05 0.77
N ASN A 182 6.97 9.18 1.63
CA ASN A 182 7.50 9.61 2.93
C ASN A 182 8.71 10.53 2.77
N ARG A 183 9.59 10.24 1.79
CA ARG A 183 10.76 11.06 1.47
C ARG A 183 10.36 12.45 1.00
N ILE A 184 9.44 12.56 0.04
CA ILE A 184 8.93 13.85 -0.47
C ILE A 184 8.26 14.62 0.68
N GLY A 185 7.43 13.97 1.49
CA GLY A 185 6.79 14.61 2.65
C GLY A 185 7.80 15.19 3.65
N ASN A 186 8.90 14.48 3.90
CA ASN A 186 9.98 14.97 4.77
C ASN A 186 10.83 16.07 4.12
N ARG A 187 11.02 16.06 2.79
CA ARG A 187 11.65 17.17 2.06
C ARG A 187 10.86 18.46 2.21
N ILE A 188 9.54 18.40 1.99
CA ILE A 188 8.64 19.55 2.17
C ILE A 188 8.76 20.09 3.60
N LEU A 189 8.69 19.22 4.62
CA LEU A 189 8.82 19.66 6.01
C LEU A 189 10.18 20.29 6.33
N ALA A 190 11.25 19.78 5.74
CA ALA A 190 12.59 20.33 5.94
C ALA A 190 12.76 21.69 5.24
N ALA A 191 12.19 21.87 4.04
CA ALA A 191 12.14 23.15 3.34
C ALA A 191 11.29 24.19 4.10
N VAL A 192 10.12 23.79 4.62
CA VAL A 192 9.28 24.64 5.50
C VAL A 192 10.08 25.12 6.72
N ALA A 193 10.80 24.22 7.40
CA ALA A 193 11.61 24.59 8.56
C ALA A 193 12.74 25.57 8.23
N ARG A 194 13.34 25.46 7.02
CA ARG A 194 14.35 26.41 6.54
C ARG A 194 13.76 27.78 6.24
N ILE A 195 12.60 27.84 5.58
CA ILE A 195 11.89 29.10 5.30
C ILE A 195 11.45 29.77 6.60
N GLU A 196 10.92 29.00 7.54
CA GLU A 196 10.58 29.47 8.89
C GLU A 196 11.79 30.07 9.59
N GLY A 197 12.92 29.36 9.62
CA GLY A 197 14.15 29.83 10.26
C GLY A 197 14.68 31.13 9.63
N ALA A 198 14.70 31.20 8.30
CA ALA A 198 15.13 32.40 7.57
C ALA A 198 14.22 33.60 7.86
N GLY A 199 12.89 33.41 7.86
CA GLY A 199 11.94 34.48 8.14
C GLY A 199 11.97 34.95 9.59
N ARG A 200 12.16 34.05 10.56
CA ARG A 200 12.33 34.43 11.97
C ARG A 200 13.57 35.31 12.19
N LEU A 201 14.67 35.01 11.49
CA LEU A 201 15.91 35.78 11.61
C LEU A 201 15.81 37.14 10.89
N GLU A 202 15.22 37.17 9.70
CA GLU A 202 15.10 38.39 8.91
C GLU A 202 14.13 39.39 9.54
N PHE A 203 12.99 38.90 10.05
CA PHE A 203 11.94 39.73 10.63
C PHE A 203 11.98 39.77 12.16
N ALA A 204 13.16 39.57 12.78
CA ALA A 204 13.28 39.48 14.24
C ALA A 204 12.67 40.69 14.99
N ASN A 205 12.75 41.88 14.37
CA ASN A 205 12.26 43.16 14.90
C ASN A 205 10.87 43.57 14.37
N ASP A 206 10.25 42.76 13.49
CA ASP A 206 8.90 42.97 12.96
C ASP A 206 8.01 41.82 13.45
N GLU A 207 7.32 42.05 14.56
CA GLU A 207 6.54 41.02 15.26
C GLU A 207 5.44 40.40 14.39
N THR A 208 4.76 41.21 13.58
CA THR A 208 3.68 40.74 12.70
C THR A 208 4.21 39.82 11.61
N LYS A 209 5.31 40.20 10.95
CA LYS A 209 5.94 39.33 9.95
C LYS A 209 6.53 38.08 10.57
N ARG A 210 7.25 38.21 11.70
CA ARG A 210 7.81 37.08 12.43
C ARG A 210 6.75 36.05 12.80
N ALA A 211 5.61 36.48 13.36
CA ALA A 211 4.52 35.59 13.75
C ALA A 211 3.99 34.74 12.58
N SER A 212 3.97 35.30 11.36
CA SER A 212 3.54 34.59 10.14
C SER A 212 4.49 33.43 9.79
N PHE A 213 5.80 33.57 10.03
CA PHE A 213 6.77 32.49 9.86
C PHE A 213 6.76 31.51 11.03
N GLU A 214 6.56 31.96 12.27
CA GLU A 214 6.45 31.08 13.44
C GLU A 214 5.24 30.12 13.37
N ALA A 215 4.16 30.57 12.73
CA ALA A 215 2.97 29.76 12.47
C ALA A 215 3.25 28.53 11.59
N LEU A 216 4.38 28.49 10.85
CA LEU A 216 4.81 27.32 10.08
C LEU A 216 5.28 26.16 10.98
N GLY A 217 5.94 26.47 12.11
CA GLY A 217 6.46 25.48 13.06
C GLY A 217 5.46 25.05 14.13
N ALA A 218 4.45 25.88 14.42
CA ALA A 218 3.44 25.67 15.47
C ALA A 218 2.31 24.68 15.09
N GLY A 219 2.62 23.56 14.43
CA GLY A 219 1.67 22.43 14.45
C GLY A 219 1.61 21.81 15.84
N PRO A 220 0.50 21.14 16.21
CA PRO A 220 0.24 20.71 17.58
C PRO A 220 1.43 19.95 18.14
N ARG A 221 2.14 20.56 19.08
CA ARG A 221 3.13 19.88 19.91
C ARG A 221 2.35 18.83 20.67
N GLY A 222 2.47 17.56 20.25
CA GLY A 222 1.96 16.44 21.03
C GLY A 222 2.43 16.65 22.47
N LYS A 223 1.47 16.71 23.40
CA LYS A 223 1.69 16.78 24.84
C LYS A 223 2.76 15.75 25.18
N ARG A 224 4.00 16.20 25.39
CA ARG A 224 5.02 15.37 26.01
C ARG A 224 4.58 15.32 27.47
N ASN A 225 4.02 14.18 27.89
CA ASN A 225 3.67 13.94 29.28
C ASN A 225 4.91 14.13 30.15
N ALA A 226 5.07 15.33 30.69
CA ALA A 226 5.89 15.60 31.85
C ALA A 226 5.03 15.20 33.05
N GLY A 227 5.25 14.00 33.56
CA GLY A 227 4.45 13.44 34.64
C GLY A 227 4.93 12.06 35.05
N ALA A 228 6.23 11.92 35.31
CA ALA A 228 6.79 10.77 36.03
C ALA A 228 8.02 11.23 36.80
N ALA A 229 7.79 12.09 37.80
CA ALA A 229 8.75 12.39 38.86
C ALA A 229 7.99 12.93 40.08
N SER A 230 7.56 12.01 40.96
CA SER A 230 7.59 12.16 42.42
C SER A 230 6.77 11.06 43.09
N THR A 231 7.41 10.00 43.53
CA THR A 231 6.93 9.26 44.71
C THR A 231 8.15 8.74 45.45
N THR A 232 8.76 9.64 46.21
CA THR A 232 9.64 9.31 47.32
C THR A 232 8.86 9.56 48.61
N GLU A 233 8.98 8.59 49.51
CA GLU A 233 8.87 8.67 50.97
C GLU A 233 7.48 8.63 51.64
N GLY A 234 7.36 7.67 52.58
CA GLY A 234 6.39 7.73 53.66
C GLY A 234 5.84 6.40 54.19
N VAL A 235 6.68 5.43 54.62
CA VAL A 235 6.24 4.40 55.58
C VAL A 235 7.29 4.23 56.67
N SER A 236 7.03 4.88 57.80
CA SER A 236 7.59 4.59 59.13
C SER A 236 6.50 4.95 60.15
N GLY A 237 6.09 3.99 60.98
CA GLY A 237 5.12 4.16 62.05
C GLY A 237 4.19 2.96 62.18
#